data_AF-A0A949L0W6-F1
#
_entry.id   AF-A0A949L0W6-F1
#
_cell.length_a   1.000
_cell.length_b   1.000
_cell.length_c   1.000
_cell.angle_alpha   90.00
_cell.angle_beta   90.00
_cell.angle_gamma   90.00
#
_symmetry.space_group_name_H-M   'P 1'
#
loop_
_entity.id
_entity.type
_entity.pdbx_description
1 polymer ?
#
loop_
_entity_poly.entity_id
_entity_poly.type
_entity_poly.pdbx_seq_one_letter_code
_entity_poly.pdbx_strand_id
1 'polypeptide(L)'
;MKRRLILILIVLTLITSQFSYAFGYSNETGSLDTLQNMIINSLRARETSIDIRYTGDSDDLKNVLSNVINFDEYLKYTVMSLKWQYTGYNGKLDINFSTSHLLNKAQEDYANQRIKEILAQIIKPDMTIHEKIKTVHDWIVLNSEYDTSLTYRTHYDILYRGTAVCSGYALLFHRMVSELKIPTRLIVGNAGEEHIWNMVYVDNQWFHVDTTFNDPVPDKQGRLRHDFYMLTDEQIRKTHTIYTENKPVSTVSYELLLNKLSQRTDDNLYVELINQLNLSIIDEVALNNSIISNPLSGVVNVTAFDEYIQYDDNYGFPFIDSNDRTQVPFRITLEYFGAKVDWIPESNTAVAMLNGVTVKIPIGKPYVLVNDKLVYNDTISVIKDDRTYLPIRVVLESFGFDIDWNSNTQTVIVKK
;
A
#
# COMPACT_ATOMS: atom_id res chain seq x y z
N MET A 1 -27.59 27.70 -28.85
CA MET A 1 -27.01 28.87 -28.15
C MET A 1 -25.82 28.41 -27.31
N LYS A 2 -24.58 28.73 -27.71
CA LYS A 2 -23.38 28.37 -26.94
C LYS A 2 -23.23 29.35 -25.78
N ARG A 3 -23.57 28.94 -24.55
CA ARG A 3 -23.28 29.72 -23.33
C ARG A 3 -21.80 29.53 -22.99
N ARG A 4 -21.02 30.62 -23.00
CA ARG A 4 -19.63 30.63 -22.51
C ARG A 4 -19.68 30.47 -20.98
N LEU A 5 -19.20 29.34 -20.46
CA LEU A 5 -18.91 29.21 -19.03
C LEU A 5 -17.51 29.78 -18.77
N ILE A 6 -17.42 30.71 -17.82
CA ILE A 6 -16.17 31.18 -17.24
C ILE A 6 -16.30 30.88 -15.75
N LEU A 7 -15.64 29.83 -15.27
CA LEU A 7 -15.53 29.55 -13.84
C LEU A 7 -14.11 29.92 -13.40
N ILE A 8 -14.01 30.88 -12.49
CA ILE A 8 -12.75 31.42 -11.98
C ILE A 8 -12.76 31.22 -10.47
N LEU A 9 -11.81 30.45 -9.93
CA LEU A 9 -11.47 30.47 -8.50
C LEU A 9 -10.11 31.18 -8.35
N ILE A 10 -10.14 32.41 -7.82
CA ILE A 10 -8.97 33.28 -7.61
C ILE A 10 -8.79 33.49 -6.09
N VAL A 11 -7.57 33.28 -5.61
CA VAL A 11 -7.00 34.10 -4.53
C VAL A 11 -6.09 35.12 -5.19
N LEU A 12 -6.41 36.42 -4.99
CA LEU A 12 -5.87 37.58 -5.70
C LEU A 12 -4.36 37.78 -5.49
N THR A 13 -3.61 37.95 -6.59
CA THR A 13 -2.80 39.16 -6.84
C THR A 13 -2.58 39.29 -8.35
N LEU A 14 -2.88 40.48 -8.91
CA LEU A 14 -2.76 40.83 -10.33
C LEU A 14 -1.30 41.00 -10.76
N ILE A 15 -0.90 40.40 -11.89
CA ILE A 15 -0.11 41.06 -12.96
C ILE A 15 -0.56 40.46 -14.30
N THR A 16 -0.94 41.31 -15.26
CA THR A 16 -1.32 40.91 -16.62
C THR A 16 -0.13 41.03 -17.58
N SER A 17 0.06 40.02 -18.43
CA SER A 17 0.60 40.21 -19.78
C SER A 17 0.12 39.09 -20.68
N GLN A 18 -0.52 39.46 -21.80
CA GLN A 18 -1.01 38.53 -22.82
C GLN A 18 0.13 38.09 -23.74
N PHE A 19 0.26 36.78 -23.95
CA PHE A 19 0.82 36.22 -25.18
C PHE A 19 -0.10 35.10 -25.65
N SER A 20 -0.64 35.25 -26.86
CA SER A 20 -1.40 34.21 -27.55
C SER A 20 -0.45 33.46 -28.48
N TYR A 21 -0.16 32.20 -28.17
CA TYR A 21 0.42 31.25 -29.11
C TYR A 21 -0.54 30.07 -29.23
N ALA A 22 -1.02 29.82 -30.46
CA ALA A 22 -1.84 28.67 -30.77
C ALA A 22 -0.95 27.41 -30.79
N PHE A 23 -0.83 26.73 -29.65
CA PHE A 23 -0.25 25.39 -29.56
C PHE A 23 -1.31 24.35 -29.93
N GLY A 24 -0.96 23.40 -30.79
CA GLY A 24 -1.70 22.14 -30.88
C GLY A 24 -1.58 21.43 -29.53
N TYR A 25 -2.69 21.08 -28.90
CA TYR A 25 -2.67 20.39 -27.61
C TYR A 25 -2.12 18.98 -27.82
N SER A 26 -0.96 18.68 -27.22
CA SER A 26 -0.44 17.30 -27.12
C SER A 26 -1.27 16.44 -26.15
N ASN A 27 -2.10 17.11 -25.33
CA ASN A 27 -2.81 16.54 -24.20
C ASN A 27 -4.32 16.73 -24.42
N GLU A 28 -4.97 15.80 -25.11
CA GLU A 28 -6.42 15.82 -25.35
C GLU A 28 -7.08 14.52 -24.83
N THR A 29 -8.22 14.63 -24.14
CA THR A 29 -8.97 13.48 -23.63
C THR A 29 -10.47 13.76 -23.53
N GLY A 30 -11.29 12.73 -23.79
CA GLY A 30 -12.74 12.75 -23.55
C GLY A 30 -13.18 12.03 -22.27
N SER A 31 -12.26 11.41 -21.53
CA SER A 31 -12.54 10.63 -20.32
C SER A 31 -12.05 11.37 -19.07
N LEU A 32 -12.91 11.42 -18.03
CA LEU A 32 -12.56 11.96 -16.71
C LEU A 32 -11.44 11.16 -16.03
N ASP A 33 -11.42 9.83 -16.18
CA ASP A 33 -10.36 8.99 -15.61
C ASP A 33 -9.01 9.28 -16.27
N THR A 34 -9.01 9.40 -17.60
CA THR A 34 -7.78 9.76 -18.34
C THR A 34 -7.33 11.17 -17.98
N LEU A 35 -8.25 12.12 -17.82
CA LEU A 35 -7.94 13.48 -17.37
C LEU A 35 -7.30 13.46 -15.98
N GLN A 36 -7.90 12.75 -15.02
CA GLN A 36 -7.36 12.57 -13.67
C GLN A 36 -5.93 12.00 -13.71
N ASN A 37 -5.71 10.94 -14.49
CA ASN A 37 -4.40 10.30 -14.63
C ASN A 37 -3.37 11.23 -15.27
N MET A 38 -3.74 12.01 -16.28
CA MET A 38 -2.85 13.00 -16.89
C MET A 38 -2.39 14.05 -15.87
N ILE A 39 -3.30 14.55 -15.03
CA ILE A 39 -2.98 15.51 -13.97
C ILE A 39 -2.07 14.87 -12.92
N ILE A 40 -2.41 13.68 -12.41
CA ILE A 40 -1.59 12.96 -11.42
C ILE A 40 -0.18 12.71 -11.97
N ASN A 41 -0.04 12.29 -13.22
CA ASN A 41 1.26 12.04 -13.84
C ASN A 41 2.09 13.33 -14.00
N SER A 42 1.46 14.45 -14.37
CA SER A 42 2.10 15.77 -14.41
C SER A 42 2.62 16.18 -13.01
N LEU A 43 1.81 15.99 -11.98
CA LEU A 43 2.18 16.27 -10.58
C LEU A 43 3.34 15.37 -10.10
N ARG A 44 3.32 14.07 -10.44
CA ARG A 44 4.42 13.13 -10.16
C ARG A 44 5.70 13.52 -10.89
N ALA A 45 5.58 14.05 -12.11
CA ALA A 45 6.71 14.57 -12.89
C ALA A 45 7.24 15.92 -12.39
N ARG A 46 6.61 16.51 -11.35
CA ARG A 46 6.93 17.83 -10.79
C ARG A 46 6.80 18.96 -11.81
N GLU A 47 5.92 18.81 -12.78
CA GLU A 47 5.57 19.90 -13.69
C GLU A 47 4.84 20.99 -12.90
N THR A 48 5.13 22.26 -13.22
CA THR A 48 4.51 23.42 -12.57
C THR A 48 3.22 23.88 -13.25
N SER A 49 2.97 23.38 -14.46
CA SER A 49 1.78 23.69 -15.24
C SER A 49 1.52 22.61 -16.27
N ILE A 50 0.25 22.32 -16.52
CA ILE A 50 -0.19 21.46 -17.61
C ILE A 50 -1.46 22.03 -18.25
N ASP A 51 -1.46 22.03 -19.59
CA ASP A 51 -2.60 22.39 -20.42
C ASP A 51 -3.22 21.10 -20.99
N ILE A 52 -4.52 20.91 -20.79
CA ILE A 52 -5.25 19.72 -21.24
C ILE A 52 -6.53 20.15 -21.95
N ARG A 53 -6.76 19.64 -23.15
CA ARG A 53 -8.04 19.76 -23.84
C ARG A 53 -8.96 18.61 -23.43
N TYR A 54 -10.08 18.96 -22.84
CA TYR A 54 -11.11 18.02 -22.44
C TYR A 54 -12.31 18.08 -23.41
N THR A 55 -12.60 16.95 -24.05
CA THR A 55 -13.68 16.81 -25.06
C THR A 55 -14.88 16.00 -24.57
N GLY A 56 -14.85 15.56 -23.31
CA GLY A 56 -15.89 14.78 -22.67
C GLY A 56 -17.01 15.64 -22.09
N ASP A 57 -17.93 14.96 -21.40
CA ASP A 57 -19.00 15.63 -20.68
C ASP A 57 -18.50 16.31 -19.39
N SER A 58 -18.98 17.52 -19.12
CA SER A 58 -18.49 18.37 -18.05
C SER A 58 -19.20 18.24 -16.70
N ASP A 59 -20.23 17.38 -16.57
CA ASP A 59 -21.10 17.36 -15.40
C ASP A 59 -20.35 17.10 -14.08
N ASP A 60 -19.36 16.19 -14.09
CA ASP A 60 -18.55 15.87 -12.89
C ASP A 60 -17.12 16.44 -12.95
N LEU A 61 -16.80 17.23 -13.97
CA LEU A 61 -15.45 17.75 -14.20
C LEU A 61 -14.91 18.49 -12.96
N LYS A 62 -15.70 19.42 -12.41
CA LYS A 62 -15.27 20.24 -11.26
C LYS A 62 -14.91 19.38 -10.05
N ASN A 63 -15.65 18.29 -9.82
CA ASN A 63 -15.42 17.38 -8.72
C ASN A 63 -14.07 16.65 -8.89
N VAL A 64 -13.81 16.12 -10.09
CA VAL A 64 -12.53 15.50 -10.45
C VAL A 64 -11.37 16.48 -10.27
N LEU A 65 -11.46 17.70 -10.82
CA LEU A 65 -10.38 18.69 -10.71
C LEU A 65 -10.12 19.11 -9.24
N SER A 66 -11.17 19.15 -8.41
CA SER A 66 -11.05 19.56 -7.00
C SER A 66 -10.51 18.45 -6.11
N ASN A 67 -10.73 17.19 -6.47
CA ASN A 67 -10.36 16.04 -5.66
C ASN A 67 -9.15 15.25 -6.19
N VAL A 68 -8.59 15.62 -7.34
CA VAL A 68 -7.48 14.91 -7.99
C VAL A 68 -6.30 14.60 -7.07
N ILE A 69 -5.96 15.52 -6.15
CA ILE A 69 -4.85 15.34 -5.21
C ILE A 69 -5.14 14.28 -4.14
N ASN A 70 -6.41 14.01 -3.83
CA ASN A 70 -6.80 13.03 -2.82
C ASN A 70 -6.62 11.57 -3.30
N PHE A 71 -6.40 11.36 -4.60
CA PHE A 71 -6.16 10.03 -5.18
C PHE A 71 -4.71 9.56 -5.05
N ASP A 72 -3.79 10.42 -4.65
CA ASP A 72 -2.39 10.07 -4.43
C ASP A 72 -1.93 10.67 -3.10
N GLU A 73 -1.81 9.80 -2.10
CA GLU A 73 -1.50 10.21 -0.73
C GLU A 73 -0.12 10.86 -0.63
N TYR A 74 0.85 10.43 -1.43
CA TYR A 74 2.17 11.05 -1.48
C TYR A 74 2.11 12.46 -2.09
N LEU A 75 1.35 12.67 -3.17
CA LEU A 75 1.13 13.99 -3.76
C LEU A 75 0.38 14.92 -2.82
N LYS A 76 -0.59 14.42 -2.05
CA LYS A 76 -1.32 15.20 -1.03
C LYS A 76 -0.41 15.92 -0.05
N TYR A 77 0.73 15.33 0.29
CA TYR A 77 1.69 15.91 1.25
C TYR A 77 2.93 16.54 0.58
N THR A 78 3.05 16.47 -0.74
CA THR A 78 4.20 17.03 -1.48
C THR A 78 3.84 18.15 -2.46
N VAL A 79 2.56 18.30 -2.82
CA VAL A 79 2.03 19.44 -3.57
C VAL A 79 1.58 20.53 -2.60
N MET A 80 2.21 21.70 -2.69
CA MET A 80 1.92 22.85 -1.80
C MET A 80 0.73 23.67 -2.28
N SER A 81 0.53 23.75 -3.60
CA SER A 81 -0.64 24.42 -4.17
C SER A 81 -1.03 23.77 -5.50
N LEU A 82 -2.33 23.68 -5.74
CA LEU A 82 -2.91 23.25 -7.01
C LEU A 82 -4.03 24.21 -7.38
N LYS A 83 -3.83 24.96 -8.47
CA LYS A 83 -4.80 25.89 -9.04
C LYS A 83 -5.19 25.38 -10.40
N TRP A 84 -6.47 25.50 -10.73
CA TRP A 84 -6.96 25.15 -12.06
C TRP A 84 -7.97 26.17 -12.55
N GLN A 85 -8.05 26.30 -13.86
CA GLN A 85 -9.06 27.06 -14.56
C GLN A 85 -9.41 26.35 -15.85
N TYR A 86 -10.63 26.55 -16.36
CA TYR A 86 -10.99 26.05 -17.67
C TYR A 86 -11.83 27.06 -18.44
N THR A 87 -11.70 27.03 -19.77
CA THR A 87 -12.47 27.87 -20.69
C THR A 87 -13.04 27.02 -21.83
N GLY A 88 -14.10 27.51 -22.48
CA GLY A 88 -14.70 26.81 -23.63
C GLY A 88 -16.18 26.50 -23.43
N TYR A 89 -16.63 25.38 -23.99
CA TYR A 89 -18.00 24.89 -23.89
C TYR A 89 -18.02 23.37 -23.65
N ASN A 90 -19.13 22.80 -23.15
CA ASN A 90 -19.24 21.36 -22.93
C ASN A 90 -18.85 20.57 -24.20
N GLY A 91 -18.06 19.51 -24.05
CA GLY A 91 -17.46 18.76 -25.15
C GLY A 91 -16.24 19.42 -25.80
N LYS A 92 -15.81 20.61 -25.35
CA LYS A 92 -14.58 21.29 -25.79
C LYS A 92 -14.13 22.34 -24.77
N LEU A 93 -13.48 21.88 -23.71
CA LEU A 93 -12.90 22.70 -22.66
C LEU A 93 -11.38 22.67 -22.74
N ASP A 94 -10.73 23.83 -22.64
CA ASP A 94 -9.29 23.94 -22.45
C ASP A 94 -9.05 24.19 -20.96
N ILE A 95 -8.41 23.23 -20.29
CA ILE A 95 -8.14 23.19 -18.85
C ILE A 95 -6.66 23.51 -18.63
N ASN A 96 -6.37 24.46 -17.75
CA ASN A 96 -5.03 24.83 -17.34
C ASN A 96 -4.87 24.58 -15.84
N PHE A 97 -3.80 23.88 -15.48
CA PHE A 97 -3.35 23.71 -14.11
C PHE A 97 -2.08 24.50 -13.86
N SER A 98 -1.95 25.05 -12.65
CA SER A 98 -0.72 25.63 -12.12
C SER A 98 -0.50 25.13 -10.70
N THR A 99 0.71 24.70 -10.41
CA THR A 99 1.04 24.03 -9.15
C THR A 99 2.42 24.41 -8.65
N SER A 100 2.60 24.33 -7.32
CA SER A 100 3.90 24.40 -6.67
C SER A 100 4.12 23.15 -5.83
N HIS A 101 5.34 22.63 -5.85
CA HIS A 101 5.73 21.40 -5.17
C HIS A 101 6.73 21.70 -4.07
N LEU A 102 6.71 20.89 -3.02
CA LEU A 102 7.69 20.95 -1.93
C LEU A 102 9.10 20.54 -2.42
N LEU A 103 9.16 19.67 -3.43
CA LEU A 103 10.38 19.26 -4.12
C LEU A 103 10.31 19.65 -5.60
N ASN A 104 11.42 20.13 -6.17
CA ASN A 104 11.53 20.25 -7.62
C ASN A 104 11.87 18.90 -8.27
N LYS A 105 11.79 18.83 -9.62
CA LYS A 105 12.07 17.60 -10.37
C LYS A 105 13.45 16.99 -10.08
N ALA A 106 14.51 17.80 -10.01
CA ALA A 106 15.85 17.30 -9.78
C ALA A 106 16.01 16.68 -8.38
N GLN A 107 15.40 17.28 -7.36
CA GLN A 107 15.38 16.74 -6.00
C GLN A 107 14.59 15.43 -5.92
N GLU A 108 13.44 15.37 -6.58
CA GLU A 108 12.62 14.17 -6.65
C GLU A 108 13.36 13.03 -7.37
N ASP A 109 13.95 13.32 -8.53
CA ASP A 109 14.72 12.33 -9.30
C ASP A 109 15.94 11.83 -8.52
N TYR A 110 16.65 12.72 -7.80
CA TYR A 110 17.72 12.34 -6.88
C TYR A 110 17.22 11.39 -5.79
N ALA A 111 16.12 11.74 -5.13
CA ALA A 111 15.57 10.93 -4.05
C ALA A 111 15.12 9.55 -4.55
N ASN A 112 14.47 9.49 -5.71
CA ASN A 112 14.05 8.25 -6.36
C ASN A 112 15.23 7.32 -6.64
N GLN A 113 16.31 7.88 -7.20
CA GLN A 113 17.52 7.12 -7.51
C GLN A 113 18.18 6.62 -6.23
N ARG A 114 18.30 7.49 -5.22
CA ARG A 114 18.94 7.15 -3.94
C ARG A 114 18.18 6.05 -3.20
N ILE A 115 16.85 6.11 -3.18
CA ILE A 115 15.99 5.06 -2.59
C ILE A 115 16.27 3.70 -3.26
N LYS A 116 16.31 3.65 -4.59
CA LYS A 116 16.58 2.40 -5.33
C LYS A 116 17.95 1.83 -4.98
N GLU A 117 18.98 2.67 -4.90
CA GLU A 117 20.33 2.26 -4.52
C GLU A 117 20.38 1.70 -3.09
N ILE A 118 19.73 2.38 -2.15
CA ILE A 118 19.68 1.93 -0.75
C ILE A 118 18.95 0.59 -0.65
N LEU A 119 17.77 0.48 -1.26
CA LEU A 119 16.98 -0.76 -1.24
C LEU A 119 17.74 -1.93 -1.86
N ALA A 120 18.47 -1.70 -2.96
CA ALA A 120 19.32 -2.73 -3.55
C ALA A 120 20.47 -3.19 -2.63
N GLN A 121 20.90 -2.36 -1.67
CA GLN A 121 21.92 -2.71 -0.69
C GLN A 121 21.36 -3.44 0.53
N ILE A 122 20.20 -3.01 1.03
CA ILE A 122 19.66 -3.48 2.31
C ILE A 122 18.65 -4.62 2.17
N ILE A 123 17.97 -4.74 1.02
CA ILE A 123 16.94 -5.76 0.80
C ILE A 123 17.51 -6.95 0.05
N LYS A 124 17.33 -8.14 0.62
CA LYS A 124 17.69 -9.42 -0.01
C LYS A 124 16.46 -10.11 -0.61
N PRO A 125 16.60 -10.90 -1.70
CA PRO A 125 15.46 -11.53 -2.36
C PRO A 125 14.63 -12.46 -1.47
N ASP A 126 15.27 -13.12 -0.50
CA ASP A 126 14.70 -14.13 0.39
C ASP A 126 14.04 -13.55 1.66
N MET A 127 14.17 -12.24 1.89
CA MET A 127 13.53 -11.56 3.02
C MET A 127 12.01 -11.61 2.92
N THR A 128 11.37 -11.94 4.04
CA THR A 128 9.94 -11.77 4.26
C THR A 128 9.55 -10.29 4.25
N ILE A 129 8.25 -10.02 4.10
CA ILE A 129 7.72 -8.65 4.20
C ILE A 129 8.04 -8.04 5.58
N HIS A 130 7.97 -8.83 6.66
CA HIS A 130 8.35 -8.40 8.00
C HIS A 130 9.80 -7.91 8.09
N GLU A 131 10.74 -8.71 7.59
CA GLU A 131 12.16 -8.35 7.56
C GLU A 131 12.42 -7.13 6.68
N LYS A 132 11.74 -7.02 5.54
CA LYS A 132 11.83 -5.85 4.64
C LYS A 132 11.40 -4.57 5.36
N ILE A 133 10.24 -4.59 6.02
CA ILE A 133 9.73 -3.41 6.75
C ILE A 133 10.67 -3.05 7.90
N LYS A 134 11.11 -4.03 8.69
CA LYS A 134 12.09 -3.81 9.76
C LYS A 134 13.40 -3.22 9.23
N THR A 135 13.92 -3.75 8.13
CA THR A 135 15.17 -3.30 7.52
C THR A 135 15.06 -1.85 7.01
N VAL A 136 13.93 -1.47 6.38
CA VAL A 136 13.68 -0.08 5.97
C VAL A 136 13.56 0.83 7.19
N HIS A 137 12.80 0.44 8.21
CA HIS A 137 12.66 1.18 9.46
C HIS A 137 14.03 1.43 10.11
N ASP A 138 14.79 0.37 10.34
CA ASP A 138 16.08 0.42 11.02
C ASP A 138 17.09 1.27 10.23
N TRP A 139 17.08 1.15 8.89
CA TRP A 139 17.92 1.99 8.04
C TRP A 139 17.58 3.47 8.19
N ILE A 140 16.30 3.85 8.20
CA ILE A 140 15.90 5.25 8.35
C ILE A 140 16.33 5.79 9.72
N VAL A 141 16.04 5.07 10.80
CA VAL A 141 16.40 5.50 12.16
C VAL A 141 17.91 5.62 12.33
N LEU A 142 18.70 4.73 11.73
CA LEU A 142 20.16 4.75 11.83
C LEU A 142 20.86 5.76 10.93
N ASN A 143 20.16 6.35 9.96
CA ASN A 143 20.73 7.25 8.94
C ASN A 143 20.04 8.63 8.92
N SER A 144 19.28 8.96 9.95
CA SER A 144 18.56 10.24 10.07
C SER A 144 18.76 10.84 11.46
N GLU A 145 18.78 12.16 11.54
CA GLU A 145 18.75 12.94 12.78
C GLU A 145 17.58 13.94 12.73
N TYR A 146 16.79 14.00 13.81
CA TYR A 146 15.63 14.89 13.86
C TYR A 146 16.03 16.37 13.77
N ASP A 147 15.45 17.10 12.82
CA ASP A 147 15.71 18.52 12.62
C ASP A 147 14.98 19.39 13.65
N THR A 148 15.64 19.67 14.77
CA THR A 148 15.13 20.57 15.81
C THR A 148 15.01 22.05 15.38
N SER A 149 15.59 22.43 14.23
CA SER A 149 15.38 23.78 13.65
C SER A 149 14.08 23.91 12.87
N LEU A 150 13.39 22.80 12.61
CA LEU A 150 12.11 22.71 11.89
C LEU A 150 12.16 23.24 10.43
N THR A 151 13.32 23.14 9.79
CA THR A 151 13.61 23.66 8.45
C THR A 151 13.37 22.62 7.37
N TYR A 152 13.86 21.41 7.57
CA TYR A 152 13.94 20.34 6.57
C TYR A 152 12.75 19.40 6.71
N ARG A 153 11.98 19.21 5.63
CA ARG A 153 10.63 18.62 5.72
C ARG A 153 10.40 17.46 4.76
N THR A 154 11.40 17.07 4.00
CA THR A 154 11.25 16.12 2.89
C THR A 154 12.12 14.89 3.06
N HIS A 155 11.69 13.80 2.43
CA HIS A 155 12.52 12.60 2.28
C HIS A 155 13.83 12.88 1.54
N TYR A 156 13.86 13.84 0.60
CA TYR A 156 15.09 14.32 -0.03
C TYR A 156 16.08 14.89 1.00
N ASP A 157 15.61 15.62 2.00
CA ASP A 157 16.51 16.20 3.01
C ASP A 157 17.20 15.09 3.82
N ILE A 158 16.48 14.05 4.24
CA ILE A 158 17.15 12.89 4.88
C ILE A 158 18.17 12.26 3.92
N LEU A 159 17.80 12.02 2.66
CA LEU A 159 18.68 11.35 1.69
C LEU A 159 19.90 12.18 1.26
N TYR A 160 19.83 13.52 1.38
CA TYR A 160 20.89 14.43 0.96
C TYR A 160 21.79 14.88 2.11
N ARG A 161 21.22 15.15 3.30
CA ARG A 161 21.93 15.72 4.45
C ARG A 161 21.75 14.94 5.76
N GLY A 162 20.90 13.91 5.77
CA GLY A 162 20.68 13.07 6.96
C GLY A 162 19.76 13.68 8.01
N THR A 163 18.97 14.72 7.71
CA THR A 163 18.11 15.36 8.73
C THR A 163 16.81 15.93 8.16
N ALA A 164 15.71 15.77 8.90
CA ALA A 164 14.40 16.35 8.63
C ALA A 164 13.50 16.34 9.88
N VAL A 165 12.34 17.00 9.81
CA VAL A 165 11.24 16.81 10.77
C VAL A 165 10.39 15.58 10.42
N CYS A 166 9.35 15.32 11.22
CA CYS A 166 8.46 14.17 11.09
C CYS A 166 7.97 13.88 9.65
N SER A 167 7.63 14.90 8.86
CA SER A 167 7.21 14.72 7.47
C SER A 167 8.31 14.12 6.57
N GLY A 168 9.58 14.45 6.80
CA GLY A 168 10.68 13.86 6.04
C GLY A 168 10.81 12.36 6.30
N TYR A 169 10.69 11.95 7.56
CA TYR A 169 10.73 10.55 7.99
C TYR A 169 9.56 9.76 7.41
N ALA A 170 8.34 10.26 7.60
CA ALA A 170 7.13 9.58 7.17
C ALA A 170 7.07 9.44 5.63
N LEU A 171 7.48 10.48 4.90
CA LEU A 171 7.57 10.43 3.44
C LEU A 171 8.65 9.45 2.98
N LEU A 172 9.82 9.42 3.63
CA LEU A 172 10.90 8.52 3.23
C LEU A 172 10.50 7.06 3.44
N PHE A 173 9.96 6.74 4.62
CA PHE A 173 9.46 5.40 4.92
C PHE A 173 8.38 4.98 3.93
N HIS A 174 7.37 5.84 3.69
CA HIS A 174 6.32 5.59 2.71
C HIS A 174 6.88 5.27 1.32
N ARG A 175 7.86 6.05 0.85
CA ARG A 175 8.48 5.87 -0.47
C ARG A 175 9.29 4.58 -0.56
N MET A 176 10.08 4.26 0.47
CA MET A 176 10.90 3.05 0.50
C MET A 176 10.04 1.78 0.52
N VAL A 177 9.01 1.71 1.36
CA VAL A 177 8.13 0.52 1.41
C VAL A 177 7.22 0.41 0.18
N SER A 178 6.81 1.53 -0.42
CA SER A 178 6.07 1.54 -1.68
C SER A 178 6.87 0.98 -2.86
N GLU A 179 8.19 1.25 -2.91
CA GLU A 179 9.08 0.67 -3.92
C GLU A 179 9.14 -0.86 -3.80
N LEU A 180 9.05 -1.38 -2.56
CA LEU A 180 8.96 -2.80 -2.24
C LEU A 180 7.56 -3.41 -2.45
N LYS A 181 6.60 -2.63 -2.95
CA LYS A 181 5.21 -3.04 -3.19
C LYS A 181 4.46 -3.45 -1.92
N ILE A 182 4.86 -2.89 -0.78
CA ILE A 182 4.20 -3.09 0.51
C ILE A 182 3.18 -1.96 0.69
N PRO A 183 1.88 -2.25 0.87
CA PRO A 183 0.89 -1.21 1.08
C PRO A 183 1.20 -0.40 2.34
N THR A 184 1.12 0.92 2.21
CA THR A 184 1.40 1.85 3.29
C THR A 184 0.46 3.03 3.21
N ARG A 185 0.14 3.62 4.37
CA ARG A 185 -0.62 4.85 4.49
C ARG A 185 0.18 5.91 5.25
N LEU A 186 0.01 7.17 4.89
CA LEU A 186 0.42 8.33 5.68
C LEU A 186 -0.70 8.70 6.65
N ILE A 187 -0.39 8.75 7.94
CA ILE A 187 -1.32 9.09 9.00
C ILE A 187 -0.94 10.45 9.58
N VAL A 188 -1.90 11.35 9.69
CA VAL A 188 -1.75 12.65 10.33
C VAL A 188 -2.50 12.71 11.65
N GLY A 189 -1.96 13.48 12.57
CA GLY A 189 -2.45 13.53 13.93
C GLY A 189 -1.71 14.54 14.79
N ASN A 190 -1.70 14.27 16.09
CA ASN A 190 -0.94 15.04 17.07
C ASN A 190 -0.21 14.09 18.03
N ALA A 191 1.03 14.42 18.36
CA ALA A 191 1.85 13.70 19.33
C ALA A 191 2.65 14.71 20.18
N GLY A 192 1.93 15.64 20.82
CA GLY A 192 2.52 16.82 21.46
C GLY A 192 2.56 18.04 20.54
N GLU A 193 2.81 17.82 19.24
CA GLU A 193 2.66 18.78 18.15
C GLU A 193 2.00 18.13 16.94
N GLU A 194 1.68 18.91 15.89
CA GLU A 194 1.18 18.33 14.63
C GLU A 194 2.18 17.31 14.09
N HIS A 195 1.70 16.10 13.82
CA HIS A 195 2.56 14.97 13.54
C HIS A 195 2.06 14.15 12.36
N ILE A 196 2.98 13.52 11.66
CA ILE A 196 2.73 12.61 10.55
C ILE A 196 3.62 11.38 10.68
N TRP A 197 3.04 10.21 10.50
CA TRP A 197 3.71 8.90 10.56
C TRP A 197 3.08 7.93 9.57
N ASN A 198 3.35 6.63 9.69
CA ASN A 198 2.90 5.64 8.72
C ASN A 198 2.01 4.55 9.32
N MET A 199 1.23 3.92 8.46
CA MET A 199 0.81 2.53 8.63
C MET A 199 1.39 1.66 7.51
N VAL A 200 1.59 0.39 7.81
CA VAL A 200 1.97 -0.65 6.84
C VAL A 200 1.05 -1.84 6.96
N TYR A 201 0.83 -2.53 5.86
CA TYR A 201 0.08 -3.76 5.84
C TYR A 201 1.00 -4.96 5.67
N VAL A 202 0.88 -5.93 6.58
CA VAL A 202 1.62 -7.19 6.54
C VAL A 202 0.79 -8.28 7.22
N ASP A 203 0.78 -9.47 6.63
CA ASP A 203 0.02 -10.65 7.11
C ASP A 203 -1.39 -10.32 7.57
N ASN A 204 -2.08 -9.56 6.70
CA ASN A 204 -3.47 -9.22 6.84
C ASN A 204 -3.81 -8.30 8.02
N GLN A 205 -2.80 -7.61 8.52
CA GLN A 205 -2.94 -6.65 9.60
C GLN A 205 -2.31 -5.33 9.17
N TRP A 206 -3.02 -4.26 9.45
CA TRP A 206 -2.43 -2.93 9.41
C TRP A 206 -1.73 -2.67 10.73
N PHE A 207 -0.56 -2.04 10.69
CA PHE A 207 0.15 -1.60 11.89
C PHE A 207 0.67 -0.19 11.74
N HIS A 208 0.71 0.55 12.84
CA HIS A 208 1.37 1.86 12.91
C HIS A 208 2.88 1.70 13.00
N VAL A 209 3.60 2.51 12.24
CA VAL A 209 5.06 2.64 12.30
C VAL A 209 5.39 4.12 12.34
N ASP A 210 6.06 4.55 13.40
CA ASP A 210 6.57 5.92 13.53
C ASP A 210 8.09 5.92 13.68
N THR A 211 8.77 6.08 12.54
CA THR A 211 10.23 6.19 12.48
C THR A 211 10.75 7.46 13.17
N THR A 212 9.93 8.50 13.32
CA THR A 212 10.35 9.75 13.98
C THR A 212 10.47 9.54 15.48
N PHE A 213 9.46 8.91 16.10
CA PHE A 213 9.49 8.66 17.55
C PHE A 213 10.43 7.50 17.92
N ASN A 214 10.78 6.64 16.96
CA ASN A 214 11.85 5.64 17.12
C ASN A 214 13.25 6.22 16.90
N ASP A 215 13.38 7.46 16.40
CA ASP A 215 14.64 8.20 16.34
C ASP A 215 14.87 9.00 17.65
N PRO A 216 15.81 8.57 18.50
CA PRO A 216 15.96 9.08 19.86
C PRO A 216 16.73 10.40 19.94
N VAL A 217 16.08 11.46 20.42
CA VAL A 217 16.74 12.75 20.72
C VAL A 217 17.37 12.76 22.14
N PRO A 218 18.62 13.27 22.35
CA PRO A 218 19.59 13.67 21.33
C PRO A 218 20.10 12.46 20.57
N ASP A 219 20.27 12.64 19.25
CA ASP A 219 20.74 11.57 18.38
C ASP A 219 22.12 11.07 18.81
N LYS A 220 22.29 9.75 18.69
CA LYS A 220 23.56 9.08 18.91
C LYS A 220 23.72 8.02 17.84
N GLN A 221 24.80 8.15 17.08
CA GLN A 221 25.18 7.19 16.05
C GLN A 221 25.07 5.74 16.55
N GLY A 222 24.32 4.92 15.82
CA GLY A 222 24.12 3.50 16.12
C GLY A 222 23.00 3.19 17.12
N ARG A 223 22.25 4.19 17.58
CA ARG A 223 21.12 3.98 18.49
C ARG A 223 19.84 3.68 17.69
N LEU A 224 19.19 2.56 18.01
CA LEU A 224 17.96 2.09 17.36
C LEU A 224 16.92 1.77 18.43
N ARG A 225 15.66 2.15 18.18
CA ARG A 225 14.51 1.81 19.03
C ARG A 225 13.35 1.27 18.20
N HIS A 226 12.46 0.52 18.85
CA HIS A 226 11.26 -0.05 18.24
C HIS A 226 9.99 0.25 19.06
N ASP A 227 10.04 1.23 19.95
CA ASP A 227 8.93 1.61 20.86
C ASP A 227 7.63 1.96 20.08
N PHE A 228 7.76 2.50 18.87
CA PHE A 228 6.67 2.88 17.97
C PHE A 228 6.66 2.06 16.67
N TYR A 229 7.15 0.83 16.73
CA TYR A 229 7.19 -0.09 15.60
C TYR A 229 6.05 -1.11 15.69
N MET A 230 5.30 -1.23 14.60
CA MET A 230 4.20 -2.19 14.41
C MET A 230 3.12 -2.16 15.52
N LEU A 231 2.66 -0.97 15.88
CA LEU A 231 1.68 -0.78 16.96
C LEU A 231 0.23 -0.91 16.47
N THR A 232 -0.66 -1.36 17.37
CA THR A 232 -2.11 -1.30 17.18
C THR A 232 -2.67 0.11 17.34
N ASP A 233 -3.93 0.32 16.95
CA ASP A 233 -4.66 1.56 17.21
C ASP A 233 -4.68 1.90 18.71
N GLU A 234 -4.89 0.90 19.56
CA GLU A 234 -4.92 1.08 21.02
C GLU A 234 -3.54 1.50 21.54
N GLN A 235 -2.49 0.83 21.06
CA GLN A 235 -1.11 1.09 21.50
C GLN A 235 -0.62 2.48 21.07
N ILE A 236 -0.80 2.86 19.80
CA ILE A 236 -0.34 4.16 19.31
C ILE A 236 -1.10 5.32 19.97
N ARG A 237 -2.40 5.12 20.28
CA ARG A 237 -3.26 6.15 20.89
C ARG A 237 -2.88 6.53 22.32
N LYS A 238 -1.97 5.79 22.95
CA LYS A 238 -1.44 6.15 24.27
C LYS A 238 -0.64 7.45 24.25
N THR A 239 -0.03 7.79 23.11
CA THR A 239 0.75 9.02 22.94
C THR A 239 0.32 9.86 21.72
N HIS A 240 -0.44 9.27 20.79
CA HIS A 240 -0.87 9.93 19.56
C HIS A 240 -2.39 10.14 19.50
N THR A 241 -2.82 11.27 18.96
CA THR A 241 -4.19 11.49 18.50
C THR A 241 -4.22 11.39 16.98
N ILE A 242 -5.19 10.64 16.42
CA ILE A 242 -5.28 10.37 14.99
C ILE A 242 -6.36 11.27 14.37
N TYR A 243 -6.01 12.01 13.31
CA TYR A 243 -6.93 12.88 12.57
C TYR A 243 -7.33 12.30 11.21
N THR A 244 -6.54 11.39 10.63
CA THR A 244 -6.86 10.78 9.33
C THR A 244 -8.20 10.06 9.37
N GLU A 245 -9.16 10.58 8.61
CA GLU A 245 -10.45 9.95 8.36
C GLU A 245 -10.28 8.71 7.47
N ASN A 246 -11.12 7.69 7.68
CA ASN A 246 -11.13 6.44 6.89
C ASN A 246 -9.77 5.70 6.83
N LYS A 247 -8.91 5.85 7.85
CA LYS A 247 -7.70 5.03 7.94
C LYS A 247 -8.07 3.55 8.15
N PRO A 248 -7.20 2.62 7.75
CA PRO A 248 -7.36 1.21 8.11
C PRO A 248 -7.36 0.99 9.63
N VAL A 249 -8.00 -0.08 10.09
CA VAL A 249 -8.09 -0.45 11.51
C VAL A 249 -6.95 -1.40 11.87
N SER A 250 -6.29 -1.15 13.01
CA SER A 250 -5.26 -2.03 13.57
C SER A 250 -5.67 -2.52 14.96
N THR A 251 -5.89 -3.83 15.11
CA THR A 251 -6.43 -4.43 16.36
C THR A 251 -5.64 -5.63 16.87
N VAL A 252 -5.11 -6.48 15.99
CA VAL A 252 -4.26 -7.61 16.37
C VAL A 252 -2.87 -7.09 16.70
N SER A 253 -2.34 -7.38 17.89
CA SER A 253 -0.98 -6.95 18.25
C SER A 253 0.07 -7.67 17.42
N TYR A 254 1.18 -6.98 17.12
CA TYR A 254 2.26 -7.57 16.34
C TYR A 254 2.93 -8.73 17.08
N GLU A 255 3.03 -8.65 18.40
CA GLU A 255 3.46 -9.77 19.25
C GLU A 255 2.58 -11.01 19.06
N LEU A 256 1.25 -10.84 19.06
CA LEU A 256 0.32 -11.95 18.83
C LEU A 256 0.47 -12.52 17.42
N LEU A 257 0.61 -11.65 16.41
CA LEU A 257 0.81 -12.06 15.01
C LEU A 257 2.10 -12.88 14.85
N LEU A 258 3.24 -12.40 15.35
CA LEU A 258 4.51 -13.12 15.20
C LEU A 258 4.51 -14.46 15.94
N ASN A 259 3.89 -14.55 17.12
CA ASN A 259 3.74 -15.81 17.84
C ASN A 259 2.84 -16.81 17.11
N LYS A 260 1.87 -16.34 16.32
CA LYS A 260 1.07 -17.22 15.43
C LYS A 260 1.89 -17.74 14.27
N LEU A 261 2.67 -16.87 13.63
CA LEU A 261 3.48 -17.22 12.48
C LEU A 261 4.61 -18.19 12.86
N SER A 262 5.19 -18.03 14.05
CA SER A 262 6.22 -18.95 14.56
C SER A 262 5.72 -20.37 14.81
N GLN A 263 4.41 -20.57 15.05
CA GLN A 263 3.82 -21.91 15.19
C GLN A 263 3.50 -22.57 13.85
N ARG A 264 3.42 -21.79 12.76
CA ARG A 264 3.03 -22.25 11.42
C ARG A 264 4.22 -22.67 10.56
N THR A 265 5.43 -22.31 10.98
CA THR A 265 6.65 -22.50 10.21
C THR A 265 7.63 -23.35 11.01
N ASP A 266 8.29 -24.30 10.33
CA ASP A 266 9.37 -25.10 10.93
C ASP A 266 10.69 -24.31 11.01
N ASP A 267 10.71 -23.07 10.51
CA ASP A 267 11.87 -22.18 10.58
C ASP A 267 11.82 -21.28 11.83
N ASN A 268 12.98 -20.93 12.37
CA ASN A 268 13.09 -20.06 13.55
C ASN A 268 12.89 -18.57 13.20
N LEU A 269 12.44 -18.23 11.99
CA LEU A 269 12.47 -16.86 11.48
C LEU A 269 11.67 -15.90 12.35
N TYR A 270 10.41 -16.24 12.65
CA TYR A 270 9.53 -15.38 13.43
C TYR A 270 9.94 -15.34 14.91
N VAL A 271 10.54 -16.41 15.43
CA VAL A 271 11.14 -16.43 16.78
C VAL A 271 12.33 -15.47 16.85
N GLU A 272 13.17 -15.44 15.81
CA GLU A 272 14.27 -14.46 15.71
C GLU A 272 13.75 -13.02 15.65
N LEU A 273 12.69 -12.75 14.91
CA LEU A 273 12.05 -11.43 14.87
C LEU A 273 11.48 -11.01 16.24
N ILE A 274 10.80 -11.92 16.95
CA ILE A 274 10.29 -11.69 18.31
C ILE A 274 11.45 -11.26 19.22
N ASN A 275 12.56 -12.00 19.19
CA ASN A 275 13.74 -11.72 20.01
C ASN A 275 14.42 -10.39 19.62
N GLN A 276 14.60 -10.11 18.33
CA GLN A 276 15.21 -8.87 17.84
C GLN A 276 14.41 -7.63 18.22
N LEU A 277 13.09 -7.77 18.31
CA LEU A 277 12.17 -6.70 18.71
C LEU A 277 11.89 -6.67 20.21
N ASN A 278 12.52 -7.55 20.98
CA ASN A 278 12.34 -7.69 22.42
C ASN A 278 10.85 -7.87 22.81
N LEU A 279 10.12 -8.67 22.03
CA LEU A 279 8.73 -9.06 22.27
C LEU A 279 8.67 -10.40 23.05
N SER A 280 7.52 -10.70 23.63
CA SER A 280 7.32 -11.90 24.44
C SER A 280 6.95 -13.10 23.58
N ILE A 281 7.51 -14.28 23.90
CA ILE A 281 7.02 -15.55 23.38
C ILE A 281 5.80 -15.98 24.21
N ILE A 282 4.68 -16.24 23.54
CA ILE A 282 3.40 -16.61 24.14
C ILE A 282 3.21 -18.13 24.01
N ASP A 283 2.69 -18.78 25.05
CA ASP A 283 2.37 -20.21 24.98
C ASP A 283 1.13 -20.51 24.12
N GLU A 284 1.06 -21.72 23.58
CA GLU A 284 0.02 -22.16 22.63
C GLU A 284 -1.40 -22.08 23.23
N VAL A 285 -1.53 -22.28 24.54
CA VAL A 285 -2.84 -22.27 25.23
C VAL A 285 -3.37 -20.84 25.36
N ALA A 286 -2.52 -19.88 25.69
CA ALA A 286 -2.87 -18.46 25.74
C ALA A 286 -3.18 -17.90 24.33
N LEU A 287 -2.49 -18.41 23.31
CA LEU A 287 -2.70 -18.02 21.91
C LEU A 287 -4.07 -18.45 21.39
N ASN A 288 -4.48 -19.70 21.65
CA ASN A 288 -5.76 -20.24 21.19
C ASN A 288 -6.97 -19.57 21.88
N ASN A 289 -6.78 -18.99 23.07
CA ASN A 289 -7.83 -18.27 23.79
C ASN A 289 -8.01 -16.81 23.33
N SER A 290 -7.08 -16.26 22.54
CA SER A 290 -7.08 -14.82 22.21
C SER A 290 -7.89 -14.45 20.96
N ILE A 291 -8.36 -15.40 20.13
CA ILE A 291 -9.11 -15.09 18.91
C ILE A 291 -10.33 -16.01 18.70
N ILE A 292 -11.53 -15.44 18.70
CA ILE A 292 -12.64 -15.87 17.84
C ILE A 292 -12.95 -14.67 16.95
N SER A 293 -12.43 -14.66 15.72
CA SER A 293 -12.88 -13.72 14.68
C SER A 293 -14.24 -14.21 14.18
N ASN A 294 -15.26 -13.35 14.12
CA ASN A 294 -16.56 -13.72 13.57
C ASN A 294 -16.55 -13.69 12.02
N PRO A 295 -17.30 -14.57 11.33
CA PRO A 295 -17.47 -14.50 9.88
C PRO A 295 -18.06 -13.15 9.46
N LEU A 296 -17.59 -12.64 8.31
CA LEU A 296 -18.29 -11.54 7.64
C LEU A 296 -19.60 -12.09 7.06
N SER A 297 -20.72 -11.48 7.41
CA SER A 297 -22.05 -11.90 6.94
C SER A 297 -22.27 -11.51 5.48
N GLY A 298 -22.71 -12.46 4.65
CA GLY A 298 -23.08 -12.20 3.25
C GLY A 298 -21.92 -12.23 2.24
N VAL A 299 -20.72 -12.63 2.65
CA VAL A 299 -19.57 -12.84 1.77
C VAL A 299 -18.98 -14.23 1.99
N VAL A 300 -18.24 -14.73 0.99
CA VAL A 300 -17.52 -15.98 1.13
C VAL A 300 -16.33 -15.78 2.07
N ASN A 301 -16.27 -16.61 3.10
CA ASN A 301 -15.21 -16.59 4.09
C ASN A 301 -14.25 -17.77 3.87
N VAL A 302 -13.03 -17.67 4.40
CA VAL A 302 -12.08 -18.77 4.47
C VAL A 302 -11.56 -18.86 5.89
N THR A 303 -11.62 -20.04 6.50
CA THR A 303 -10.94 -20.30 7.76
C THR A 303 -9.68 -21.12 7.53
N ALA A 304 -8.68 -20.85 8.34
CA ALA A 304 -7.43 -21.57 8.40
C ALA A 304 -7.21 -21.95 9.87
N PHE A 305 -7.32 -23.24 10.19
CA PHE A 305 -7.17 -23.74 11.55
C PHE A 305 -8.12 -23.02 12.54
N ASP A 306 -9.41 -23.00 12.22
CA ASP A 306 -10.50 -22.39 13.00
C ASP A 306 -10.49 -20.84 13.13
N GLU A 307 -9.57 -20.15 12.46
CA GLU A 307 -9.54 -18.67 12.39
C GLU A 307 -9.94 -18.15 11.01
N TYR A 308 -10.69 -17.05 10.95
CA TYR A 308 -11.07 -16.43 9.68
C TYR A 308 -9.91 -15.61 9.10
N ILE A 309 -9.54 -15.91 7.85
CA ILE A 309 -8.71 -15.02 7.04
C ILE A 309 -9.53 -13.77 6.75
N GLN A 310 -9.05 -12.61 7.22
CA GLN A 310 -9.67 -11.33 6.89
C GLN A 310 -9.35 -10.96 5.43
N TYR A 311 -10.30 -10.38 4.73
CA TYR A 311 -10.09 -9.85 3.39
C TYR A 311 -10.52 -8.40 3.41
N ASP A 312 -9.85 -7.54 2.64
CA ASP A 312 -10.17 -6.12 2.54
C ASP A 312 -10.22 -5.66 1.08
N ASP A 313 -10.63 -4.41 0.87
CA ASP A 313 -10.74 -3.82 -0.46
C ASP A 313 -9.41 -3.74 -1.22
N ASN A 314 -8.25 -3.85 -0.56
CA ASN A 314 -6.92 -3.82 -1.19
C ASN A 314 -6.49 -5.18 -1.76
N TYR A 315 -6.94 -6.27 -1.14
CA TYR A 315 -6.63 -7.64 -1.58
C TYR A 315 -7.78 -8.29 -2.32
N GLY A 316 -8.98 -7.80 -2.10
CA GLY A 316 -10.21 -8.29 -2.70
C GLY A 316 -10.80 -9.42 -1.87
N PHE A 317 -12.06 -9.72 -2.15
CA PHE A 317 -12.82 -10.71 -1.39
C PHE A 317 -12.94 -12.02 -2.15
N PRO A 318 -12.98 -13.17 -1.45
CA PRO A 318 -13.37 -14.43 -2.03
C PRO A 318 -14.74 -14.33 -2.69
N PHE A 319 -14.93 -15.05 -3.79
CA PHE A 319 -16.22 -15.12 -4.48
C PHE A 319 -16.45 -16.52 -5.04
N ILE A 320 -17.70 -16.84 -5.39
CA ILE A 320 -18.05 -18.07 -6.10
C ILE A 320 -18.14 -17.73 -7.59
N ASP A 321 -17.40 -18.46 -8.43
CA ASP A 321 -17.43 -18.27 -9.88
C ASP A 321 -18.63 -18.97 -10.55
N SER A 322 -18.71 -18.90 -11.88
CA SER A 322 -19.79 -19.50 -12.66
C SER A 322 -19.80 -21.04 -12.67
N ASN A 323 -18.74 -21.68 -12.15
CA ASN A 323 -18.61 -23.13 -12.03
C ASN A 323 -18.85 -23.61 -10.58
N ASP A 324 -19.45 -22.76 -9.73
CA ASP A 324 -19.69 -23.03 -8.31
C ASP A 324 -18.40 -23.30 -7.51
N ARG A 325 -17.28 -22.70 -7.92
CA ARG A 325 -15.99 -22.82 -7.23
C ARG A 325 -15.61 -21.52 -6.52
N THR A 326 -15.08 -21.66 -5.31
CA THR A 326 -14.57 -20.53 -4.53
C THR A 326 -13.23 -20.07 -5.10
N GLN A 327 -13.23 -18.83 -5.57
CA GLN A 327 -12.07 -18.08 -6.00
C GLN A 327 -11.59 -17.20 -4.84
N VAL A 328 -10.29 -17.24 -4.56
CA VAL A 328 -9.68 -16.46 -3.47
C VAL A 328 -8.54 -15.60 -4.00
N PRO A 329 -8.32 -14.41 -3.46
CA PRO A 329 -7.17 -13.62 -3.85
C PRO A 329 -5.87 -14.36 -3.49
N PHE A 330 -5.09 -14.64 -4.52
CA PHE A 330 -3.94 -15.55 -4.51
C PHE A 330 -2.98 -15.32 -3.34
N ARG A 331 -2.48 -14.08 -3.26
CA ARG A 331 -1.35 -13.74 -2.39
C ARG A 331 -1.73 -13.85 -0.92
N ILE A 332 -2.78 -13.13 -0.51
CA ILE A 332 -3.23 -13.08 0.89
C ILE A 332 -3.61 -14.47 1.41
N THR A 333 -4.31 -15.29 0.60
CA THR A 333 -4.74 -16.60 1.08
C THR A 333 -3.57 -17.54 1.27
N LEU A 334 -2.62 -17.61 0.32
CA LEU A 334 -1.52 -18.56 0.42
C LEU A 334 -0.40 -18.13 1.37
N GLU A 335 -0.09 -16.83 1.45
CA GLU A 335 0.84 -16.30 2.45
C GLU A 335 0.31 -16.57 3.87
N TYR A 336 -1.02 -16.54 4.10
CA TYR A 336 -1.62 -16.89 5.39
C TYR A 336 -1.29 -18.34 5.82
N PHE A 337 -1.21 -19.27 4.87
CA PHE A 337 -0.80 -20.67 5.09
C PHE A 337 0.73 -20.85 5.12
N GLY A 338 1.50 -19.75 5.12
CA GLY A 338 2.97 -19.77 5.16
C GLY A 338 3.62 -20.04 3.82
N ALA A 339 2.87 -20.06 2.71
CA ALA A 339 3.44 -20.28 1.40
C ALA A 339 4.19 -19.03 0.92
N LYS A 340 5.39 -19.22 0.37
CA LYS A 340 6.07 -18.18 -0.40
C LYS A 340 5.43 -18.10 -1.77
N VAL A 341 5.02 -16.90 -2.19
CA VAL A 341 4.37 -16.71 -3.49
C VAL A 341 5.15 -15.77 -4.40
N ASP A 342 5.16 -16.10 -5.68
CA ASP A 342 5.88 -15.39 -6.74
C ASP A 342 5.03 -15.31 -8.03
N TRP A 343 5.50 -14.54 -9.01
CA TRP A 343 4.86 -14.33 -10.29
C TRP A 343 5.87 -14.45 -11.43
N ILE A 344 5.53 -15.23 -12.45
CA ILE A 344 6.30 -15.37 -13.69
C ILE A 344 5.59 -14.56 -14.79
N PRO A 345 6.10 -13.37 -15.16
CA PRO A 345 5.47 -12.51 -16.15
C PRO A 345 5.42 -13.12 -17.55
N GLU A 346 6.46 -13.86 -17.95
CA GLU A 346 6.60 -14.37 -19.31
C GLU A 346 5.51 -15.37 -19.69
N SER A 347 4.99 -16.10 -18.69
CA SER A 347 3.96 -17.12 -18.86
C SER A 347 2.65 -16.81 -18.16
N ASN A 348 2.49 -15.60 -17.60
CA ASN A 348 1.35 -15.21 -16.76
C ASN A 348 1.00 -16.32 -15.74
N THR A 349 1.97 -16.67 -14.90
CA THR A 349 1.85 -17.81 -13.98
C THR A 349 2.14 -17.38 -12.56
N ALA A 350 1.17 -17.59 -11.68
CA ALA A 350 1.35 -17.47 -10.23
C ALA A 350 2.09 -18.71 -9.71
N VAL A 351 3.01 -18.54 -8.76
CA VAL A 351 3.78 -19.65 -8.18
C VAL A 351 3.68 -19.59 -6.68
N ALA A 352 3.35 -20.71 -6.04
CA ALA A 352 3.33 -20.82 -4.59
C ALA A 352 4.18 -22.01 -4.12
N MET A 353 4.93 -21.82 -3.04
CA MET A 353 5.86 -22.79 -2.49
C MET A 353 5.62 -22.95 -1.00
N LEU A 354 5.35 -24.17 -0.56
CA LEU A 354 5.15 -24.50 0.86
C LEU A 354 5.65 -25.91 1.11
N ASN A 355 6.45 -26.09 2.17
CA ASN A 355 6.96 -27.40 2.63
C ASN A 355 7.58 -28.26 1.51
N GLY A 356 8.35 -27.63 0.61
CA GLY A 356 9.01 -28.31 -0.51
C GLY A 356 8.10 -28.66 -1.69
N VAL A 357 6.80 -28.35 -1.62
CA VAL A 357 5.86 -28.46 -2.74
C VAL A 357 5.82 -27.13 -3.49
N THR A 358 5.91 -27.18 -4.82
CA THR A 358 5.74 -26.03 -5.71
C THR A 358 4.46 -26.19 -6.53
N VAL A 359 3.56 -25.22 -6.46
CA VAL A 359 2.35 -25.16 -7.26
C VAL A 359 2.46 -23.97 -8.22
N LYS A 360 2.48 -24.25 -9.53
CA LYS A 360 2.43 -23.23 -10.60
C LYS A 360 1.01 -23.15 -11.13
N ILE A 361 0.44 -21.95 -11.18
CA ILE A 361 -0.94 -21.69 -11.55
C ILE A 361 -0.99 -20.73 -12.76
N PRO A 362 -1.06 -21.27 -13.99
CA PRO A 362 -1.18 -20.45 -15.18
C PRO A 362 -2.58 -19.81 -15.28
N ILE A 363 -2.62 -18.49 -15.51
CA ILE A 363 -3.90 -17.77 -15.62
C ILE A 363 -4.68 -18.22 -16.86
N GLY A 364 -5.99 -18.40 -16.70
CA GLY A 364 -6.91 -18.81 -17.76
C GLY A 364 -6.80 -20.28 -18.17
N LYS A 365 -6.05 -21.10 -17.42
CA LYS A 365 -5.93 -22.54 -17.70
C LYS A 365 -6.75 -23.38 -16.70
N PRO A 366 -7.37 -24.49 -17.15
CA PRO A 366 -8.16 -25.39 -16.30
C PRO A 366 -7.26 -26.41 -15.59
N TYR A 367 -6.05 -26.01 -15.20
CA TYR A 367 -5.09 -26.87 -14.53
C TYR A 367 -4.06 -26.06 -13.76
N VAL A 368 -3.45 -26.69 -12.76
CA VAL A 368 -2.24 -26.23 -12.09
C VAL A 368 -1.12 -27.26 -12.32
N LEU A 369 0.13 -26.88 -12.05
CA LEU A 369 1.25 -27.82 -12.02
C LEU A 369 1.76 -27.97 -10.59
N VAL A 370 1.68 -29.17 -10.04
CA VAL A 370 2.20 -29.51 -8.71
C VAL A 370 3.50 -30.28 -8.90
N ASN A 371 4.63 -29.68 -8.52
CA ASN A 371 5.98 -30.22 -8.78
C ASN A 371 6.14 -30.64 -10.25
N ASP A 372 5.75 -29.73 -11.15
CA ASP A 372 5.74 -29.87 -12.63
C ASP A 372 4.80 -30.96 -13.19
N LYS A 373 3.99 -31.60 -12.35
CA LYS A 373 2.93 -32.53 -12.79
C LYS A 373 1.61 -31.81 -12.95
N LEU A 374 0.94 -32.05 -14.07
CA LEU A 374 -0.32 -31.41 -14.38
C LEU A 374 -1.46 -31.99 -13.53
N VAL A 375 -2.19 -31.10 -12.84
CA VAL A 375 -3.39 -31.42 -12.05
C VAL A 375 -4.54 -30.58 -12.61
N TYR A 376 -5.53 -31.27 -13.19
CA TYR A 376 -6.69 -30.61 -13.76
C TYR A 376 -7.61 -30.04 -12.68
N ASN A 377 -8.26 -28.92 -13.01
CA ASN A 377 -9.28 -28.29 -12.20
C ASN A 377 -10.49 -27.96 -13.09
N ASP A 378 -11.69 -27.99 -12.53
CA ASP A 378 -12.93 -27.76 -13.27
C ASP A 378 -13.30 -26.28 -13.43
N THR A 379 -12.42 -25.39 -12.99
CA THR A 379 -12.50 -23.95 -13.25
C THR A 379 -11.11 -23.38 -13.57
N ILE A 380 -11.05 -22.09 -13.89
CA ILE A 380 -9.82 -21.38 -14.25
C ILE A 380 -9.43 -20.36 -13.16
N SER A 381 -8.15 -20.04 -13.12
CA SER A 381 -7.65 -18.89 -12.37
C SER A 381 -7.80 -17.63 -13.21
N VAL A 382 -8.15 -16.50 -12.59
CA VAL A 382 -8.48 -15.25 -13.31
C VAL A 382 -7.74 -14.06 -12.74
N ILE A 383 -7.60 -13.01 -13.53
CA ILE A 383 -7.22 -11.68 -13.04
C ILE A 383 -8.49 -10.83 -13.00
N LYS A 384 -8.79 -10.27 -11.84
CA LYS A 384 -9.95 -9.39 -11.60
C LYS A 384 -9.49 -8.24 -10.72
N ASP A 385 -9.82 -7.00 -11.10
CA ASP A 385 -9.44 -5.78 -10.37
C ASP A 385 -7.92 -5.73 -10.07
N ASP A 386 -7.11 -6.02 -11.10
CA ASP A 386 -5.63 -6.12 -11.05
C ASP A 386 -5.09 -7.15 -10.05
N ARG A 387 -5.91 -8.12 -9.62
CA ARG A 387 -5.54 -9.17 -8.66
C ARG A 387 -5.71 -10.55 -9.25
N THR A 388 -4.79 -11.44 -8.89
CA THR A 388 -4.88 -12.85 -9.26
C THR A 388 -5.80 -13.58 -8.29
N TYR A 389 -6.79 -14.29 -8.83
CA TYR A 389 -7.73 -15.12 -8.10
C TYR A 389 -7.57 -16.57 -8.50
N LEU A 390 -7.50 -17.45 -7.49
CA LEU A 390 -7.29 -18.87 -7.69
C LEU A 390 -8.42 -19.71 -7.12
N PRO A 391 -8.70 -20.88 -7.71
CA PRO A 391 -9.59 -21.88 -7.13
C PRO A 391 -8.93 -22.44 -5.86
N ILE A 392 -9.47 -22.11 -4.69
CA ILE A 392 -8.81 -22.38 -3.40
C ILE A 392 -8.53 -23.87 -3.18
N ARG A 393 -9.48 -24.73 -3.56
CA ARG A 393 -9.46 -26.17 -3.27
C ARG A 393 -8.24 -26.86 -3.87
N VAL A 394 -8.09 -26.81 -5.19
CA VAL A 394 -7.00 -27.52 -5.89
C VAL A 394 -5.62 -27.04 -5.42
N VAL A 395 -5.49 -25.77 -5.08
CA VAL A 395 -4.22 -25.19 -4.63
C VAL A 395 -3.87 -25.65 -3.22
N LEU A 396 -4.80 -25.55 -2.27
CA LEU A 396 -4.54 -25.93 -0.88
C LEU A 396 -4.46 -27.45 -0.69
N GLU A 397 -5.27 -28.24 -1.40
CA GLU A 397 -5.14 -29.70 -1.42
C GLU A 397 -3.77 -30.14 -1.98
N SER A 398 -3.21 -29.39 -2.93
CA SER A 398 -1.84 -29.65 -3.44
C SER A 398 -0.76 -29.45 -2.38
N PHE A 399 -1.02 -28.61 -1.36
CA PHE A 399 -0.15 -28.42 -0.20
C PHE A 399 -0.45 -29.38 0.96
N GLY A 400 -1.41 -30.30 0.79
CA GLY A 400 -1.78 -31.30 1.78
C GLY A 400 -2.81 -30.83 2.80
N PHE A 401 -3.55 -29.75 2.53
CA PHE A 401 -4.65 -29.31 3.38
C PHE A 401 -5.98 -29.94 2.96
N ASP A 402 -6.83 -30.23 3.94
CA ASP A 402 -8.20 -30.68 3.72
C ASP A 402 -9.16 -29.50 3.65
N ILE A 403 -10.08 -29.53 2.67
CA ILE A 403 -10.97 -28.41 2.35
C ILE A 403 -12.44 -28.81 2.47
N ASP A 404 -13.08 -28.27 3.49
CA ASP A 404 -14.52 -28.38 3.75
C ASP A 404 -15.28 -27.10 3.36
N TRP A 405 -16.59 -27.21 3.22
CA TRP A 405 -17.48 -26.07 2.97
C TRP A 405 -18.62 -26.04 3.97
N ASN A 406 -18.78 -24.92 4.66
CA ASN A 406 -19.94 -24.63 5.50
C ASN A 406 -20.91 -23.73 4.72
N SER A 407 -22.02 -24.30 4.29
CA SER A 407 -23.05 -23.59 3.52
C SER A 407 -23.80 -22.54 4.33
N ASN A 408 -23.94 -22.72 5.65
CA ASN A 408 -24.70 -21.80 6.49
C ASN A 408 -23.97 -20.47 6.67
N THR A 409 -22.64 -20.52 6.75
CA THR A 409 -21.79 -19.35 6.95
C THR A 409 -21.02 -18.95 5.68
N GLN A 410 -21.31 -19.61 4.55
CA GLN A 410 -20.56 -19.48 3.29
C GLN A 410 -19.03 -19.48 3.51
N THR A 411 -18.54 -20.48 4.24
CA THR A 411 -17.15 -20.52 4.71
C THR A 411 -16.43 -21.75 4.15
N VAL A 412 -15.30 -21.52 3.47
CA VAL A 412 -14.32 -22.58 3.20
C VAL A 412 -13.58 -22.87 4.48
N ILE A 413 -13.61 -24.12 4.96
CA ILE A 413 -12.92 -24.53 6.18
C ILE A 413 -11.67 -25.30 5.77
N VAL A 414 -10.50 -24.77 6.11
CA VAL A 414 -9.22 -25.40 5.82
C VAL A 414 -8.67 -26.08 7.07
N LYS A 415 -8.37 -27.37 6.95
CA LYS A 415 -7.87 -28.25 8.00
C LYS A 415 -6.51 -28.84 7.61
N LYS A 416 -5.76 -29.27 8.62
CA LYS A 416 -4.47 -29.95 8.46
C LYS A 416 -4.65 -31.45 8.29
#